data_AF-A0A7V7CVX0-F1
#
_entry.id   AF-A0A7V7CVX0-F1
#
_cell.length_a   1.000
_cell.length_b   1.000
_cell.length_c   1.000
_cell.angle_alpha   90.00
_cell.angle_beta   90.00
_cell.angle_gamma   90.00
#
_symmetry.space_group_name_H-M   'P 1'
#
loop_
_entity.id
_entity.type
_entity.pdbx_description
1 polymer ?
#
loop_
_entity_poly.entity_id
_entity_poly.type
_entity_poly.pdbx_seq_one_letter_code
_entity_poly.pdbx_strand_id
1 'polypeptide(L)' 'MIVSASYRTDIPAFYSRWFINRFQAGYCMVANPYGGPPSRVSLQD' A
#
# COMPACT_ATOMS: atom_id res chain seq x y z
N MET A 1 -10.10 -0.53 -9.85
CA MET A 1 -8.73 -0.48 -9.29
C MET A 1 -7.73 -1.46 -9.94
N ILE A 2 -6.63 -0.96 -10.53
CA ILE A 2 -5.43 -1.76 -10.91
C ILE A 2 -4.33 -1.47 -9.88
N VAL A 3 -3.81 -2.49 -9.20
CA VAL A 3 -2.70 -2.35 -8.23
C VAL A 3 -1.40 -2.73 -8.91
N SER A 4 -0.61 -1.73 -9.32
CA SER A 4 0.75 -1.95 -9.83
C SER A 4 1.72 -2.07 -8.65
N ALA A 5 2.16 -3.29 -8.38
CA ALA A 5 3.09 -3.60 -7.28
C ALA A 5 4.52 -3.85 -7.77
N SER A 6 4.94 -3.33 -8.93
CA SER A 6 6.21 -3.67 -9.58
C SER A 6 7.47 -3.45 -8.72
N TYR A 7 7.39 -2.60 -7.69
CA TYR A 7 8.46 -2.35 -6.72
C TYR A 7 8.18 -2.93 -5.32
N ARG A 8 7.04 -3.60 -5.14
CA ARG A 8 6.55 -4.16 -3.86
C ARG A 8 5.77 -5.47 -4.10
N THR A 9 6.30 -6.32 -4.97
CA THR A 9 5.70 -7.60 -5.35
C THR A 9 5.69 -8.61 -4.19
N ASP A 10 6.49 -8.35 -3.16
CA ASP A 10 6.52 -9.06 -1.90
C ASP A 10 5.26 -8.81 -1.04
N ILE A 11 4.55 -7.70 -1.25
CA ILE A 11 3.37 -7.36 -0.44
C ILE A 11 2.27 -8.41 -0.58
N PRO A 12 1.78 -8.78 -1.78
CA PRO A 12 0.76 -9.82 -1.89
C PRO A 12 1.28 -11.21 -1.50
N ALA A 13 2.58 -11.49 -1.74
CA ALA A 13 3.17 -12.81 -1.52
C ALA A 13 3.47 -13.10 -0.03
N PHE A 14 3.97 -12.12 0.71
CA PHE A 14 4.47 -12.29 2.08
C PHE A 14 3.71 -11.47 3.11
N TYR A 15 2.99 -10.42 2.69
CA TYR A 15 2.25 -9.51 3.57
C TYR A 15 0.75 -9.46 3.23
N SER A 16 0.21 -10.55 2.67
CA SER A 16 -1.18 -10.66 2.23
C SER A 16 -2.19 -10.21 3.31
N ARG A 17 -1.97 -10.61 4.57
CA ARG A 17 -2.84 -10.23 5.69
C ARG A 17 -2.81 -8.73 5.99
N TRP A 18 -1.63 -8.11 5.95
CA TRP A 18 -1.51 -6.65 6.08
C TRP A 18 -2.23 -5.96 4.92
N PHE A 19 -2.01 -6.44 3.69
CA PHE A 19 -2.59 -5.86 2.50
C PHE A 19 -4.12 -5.89 2.51
N ILE A 20 -4.72 -7.03 2.88
CA ILE A 20 -6.18 -7.18 3.03
C ILE A 20 -6.72 -6.18 4.06
N ASN A 21 -6.07 -6.03 5.21
CA ASN A 21 -6.49 -5.06 6.22
C ASN A 21 -6.42 -3.62 5.71
N ARG A 22 -5.38 -3.26 4.94
CA ARG A 22 -5.28 -1.92 4.33
C ARG A 22 -6.34 -1.70 3.26
N PHE A 23 -6.63 -2.73 2.48
CA PHE A 23 -7.66 -2.69 1.45
C PHE A 23 -9.05 -2.48 2.06
N GLN A 24 -9.40 -3.22 3.12
CA GLN A 24 -10.63 -3.02 3.88
C GLN A 24 -10.71 -1.64 4.54
N ALA A 25 -9.60 -1.11 5.04
CA ALA A 25 -9.52 0.26 5.54
C ALA A 25 -9.63 1.32 4.43
N GLY A 26 -9.47 0.92 3.17
CA GLY A 26 -9.61 1.79 2.00
C GLY A 26 -8.45 2.77 1.76
N TYR A 27 -7.35 2.62 2.49
CA TYR A 27 -6.13 3.41 2.27
C TYR A 27 -4.89 2.73 2.84
N CYS A 28 -3.71 3.16 2.42
CA CYS A 28 -2.45 2.85 3.09
C CYS A 28 -1.59 4.11 3.28
N MET A 29 -0.65 4.05 4.22
CA MET A 29 0.37 5.07 4.40
C MET A 29 1.64 4.61 3.69
N VAL A 30 2.30 5.53 2.98
CA VAL A 30 3.54 5.26 2.25
C VAL A 30 4.62 6.18 2.78
N ALA A 31 5.72 5.59 3.24
CA ALA A 31 6.89 6.36 3.66
C ALA A 31 7.46 7.16 2.49
N ASN A 32 7.84 8.41 2.76
CA ASN A 32 8.50 9.25 1.78
C ASN A 32 9.97 8.83 1.64
N PRO A 33 10.46 8.46 0.44
CA PRO A 33 11.84 8.01 0.25
C PRO A 33 12.88 9.11 0.45
N TYR A 34 12.48 10.38 0.46
CA TYR A 34 13.34 11.55 0.64
C TYR A 34 13.25 12.13 2.07
N GLY A 35 12.74 11.36 3.05
CA GLY A 35 12.71 11.75 4.46
C GLY A 35 11.59 12.71 4.85
N GLY A 36 10.65 12.98 3.95
CA GLY A 36 9.45 13.77 4.24
C GLY A 36 8.40 13.01 5.06
N PRO A 37 7.26 13.66 5.40
CA PRO A 37 6.16 12.98 6.05
C PRO A 37 5.57 11.88 5.15
N PRO A 38 5.03 10.80 5.73
CA PRO A 38 4.39 9.75 4.95
C PRO A 38 3.13 10.27 4.25
N SER A 39 2.87 9.77 3.03
CA SER A 39 1.69 10.11 2.24
C SER A 39 0.59 9.07 2.41
N ARG A 40 -0.67 9.51 2.31
CA ARG A 40 -1.84 8.64 2.28
C ARG A 40 -2.19 8.30 0.83
N VAL A 41 -2.31 7.01 0.52
CA VAL A 41 -2.73 6.52 -0.79
C VAL A 41 -4.12 5.88 -0.66
N SER A 42 -5.07 6.33 -1.49
CA SER A 42 -6.40 5.71 -1.58
C SER A 42 -6.29 4.32 -2.19
N LEU A 43 -7.04 3.36 -1.64
CA LEU A 43 -7.23 2.03 -2.22
C LEU A 43 -8.69 1.80 -2.66
N GLN A 44 -9.48 2.87 -2.72
CA GLN A 44 -10.85 2.90 -3.18
C GLN A 44 -10.93 3.74 -4.46
N ASP A 45 -11.82 3.34 -5.37
CA ASP A 45 -12.17 4.09 -6.59
C ASP A 45 -13.10 5.27 -6.27
#